data_AF-A0A2U8I631-F1
#
_entry.id   AF-A0A2U8I631-F1
#
_cell.length_a   1.000
_cell.length_b   1.000
_cell.length_c   1.000
_cell.angle_alpha   90.00
_cell.angle_beta   90.00
_cell.angle_gamma   90.00
#
_symmetry.space_group_name_H-M   'P 1'
#
loop_
_entity.id
_entity.type
_entity.pdbx_description
1 polymer ?
#
loop_
_entity_poly.entity_id
_entity_poly.type
_entity_poly.pdbx_seq_one_letter_code
_entity_poly.pdbx_strand_id
1 'polypeptide(L)'
;MDELQWIERLGNELKKAAKDHDWQRLQKINTRITELLISSQSESLSVKKIQTLKCLRSSHQQAFDYCQQQSQLLEKKISLYRNNQNGLSAYANMAVIAHEDIAEHGV
;
A
#
# COMPACT_ATOMS: atom_id res chain seq x y z
N MET A 1 6.63 -15.69 26.85
CA MET A 1 7.33 -15.00 25.74
C MET A 1 7.72 -13.63 26.27
N ASP A 2 9.00 -13.26 26.15
CA ASP A 2 9.54 -11.99 26.65
C ASP A 2 8.99 -10.80 25.84
N GLU A 3 8.74 -9.66 26.50
CA GLU A 3 8.16 -8.47 25.86
C GLU A 3 9.05 -7.94 24.71
N LEU A 4 10.37 -7.97 24.87
CA LEU A 4 11.29 -7.50 23.84
C LEU A 4 11.25 -8.41 22.60
N GLN A 5 11.17 -9.72 22.82
CA GLN A 5 11.00 -10.70 21.74
C GLN A 5 9.68 -10.50 20.98
N TRP A 6 8.63 -10.10 21.69
CA TRP A 6 7.35 -9.77 21.05
C TRP A 6 7.44 -8.50 20.19
N ILE A 7 8.10 -7.44 20.68
CA ILE A 7 8.33 -6.20 19.91
C ILE A 7 9.16 -6.47 18.65
N GLU A 8 10.23 -7.26 18.75
CA GLU A 8 11.05 -7.65 17.59
C GLU A 8 10.23 -8.44 16.56
N ARG A 9 9.40 -9.36 17.03
CA ARG A 9 8.51 -10.15 16.17
C ARG A 9 7.50 -9.26 15.43
N LEU A 10 6.89 -8.29 16.10
CA LEU A 10 5.99 -7.34 15.44
C LEU A 10 6.68 -6.58 14.31
N GLY A 11 7.93 -6.14 14.52
CA GLY A 11 8.72 -5.46 13.48
C GLY A 11 8.99 -6.35 12.27
N ASN A 12 9.36 -7.61 12.50
CA ASN A 12 9.60 -8.58 11.43
C ASN A 12 8.32 -8.95 10.68
N GLU A 13 7.21 -9.16 11.40
CA GLU A 13 5.92 -9.45 10.79
C GLU A 13 5.41 -8.27 9.95
N LEU A 14 5.63 -7.03 10.39
CA LEU A 14 5.24 -5.83 9.65
C LEU A 14 5.98 -5.74 8.31
N LYS A 15 7.31 -5.93 8.30
CA LYS A 15 8.11 -5.97 7.07
C LYS A 15 7.66 -7.07 6.13
N LYS A 16 7.39 -8.26 6.68
CA LYS A 16 6.94 -9.40 5.89
C LYS A 16 5.58 -9.15 5.27
N ALA A 17 4.61 -8.65 6.04
CA ALA A 17 3.28 -8.32 5.53
C ALA A 17 3.33 -7.24 4.44
N ALA A 18 4.21 -6.24 4.57
CA ALA A 18 4.44 -5.24 3.53
C ALA A 18 4.96 -5.90 2.25
N LYS A 19 6.02 -6.71 2.34
CA LYS A 19 6.64 -7.40 1.21
C LYS A 19 5.68 -8.38 0.51
N ASP A 20 4.86 -9.08 1.28
CA ASP A 20 3.89 -10.05 0.78
C ASP A 20 2.62 -9.37 0.22
N HIS A 21 2.55 -8.03 0.24
CA HIS A 21 1.37 -7.23 -0.16
C HIS A 21 0.10 -7.60 0.62
N ASP A 22 0.25 -8.15 1.83
CA ASP A 22 -0.86 -8.54 2.70
C ASP A 22 -1.32 -7.33 3.53
N TRP A 23 -2.04 -6.43 2.87
CA TRP A 23 -2.47 -5.14 3.44
C TRP A 23 -3.39 -5.30 4.65
N GLN A 24 -4.23 -6.33 4.65
CA GLN A 24 -5.12 -6.61 5.79
C GLN A 24 -4.32 -7.03 7.02
N ARG A 25 -3.33 -7.91 6.85
CA ARG A 25 -2.43 -8.30 7.94
C ARG A 25 -1.56 -7.15 8.40
N LEU A 26 -1.08 -6.31 7.48
CA LEU A 26 -0.29 -5.12 7.80
C LEU A 26 -1.07 -4.15 8.71
N GLN A 27 -2.36 -3.90 8.42
CA GLN A 27 -3.22 -3.11 9.30
C GLN A 27 -3.38 -3.73 10.68
N LYS A 28 -3.63 -5.04 10.77
CA LYS A 28 -3.77 -5.74 12.06
C LYS A 28 -2.50 -5.65 12.91
N ILE A 29 -1.32 -5.79 12.29
CA ILE A 29 -0.03 -5.65 12.98
C ILE A 29 0.16 -4.21 13.44
N ASN A 30 -0.20 -3.23 12.61
CA ASN A 30 -0.12 -1.82 12.97
C ASN A 30 -1.00 -1.48 14.19
N THR A 31 -2.23 -1.99 14.27
CA THR A 31 -3.10 -1.82 15.45
C THR A 31 -2.44 -2.36 16.72
N ARG A 32 -1.86 -3.56 16.66
CA ARG A 32 -1.14 -4.16 17.80
C ARG A 32 0.07 -3.35 18.23
N ILE A 33 0.80 -2.77 17.26
CA ILE A 33 1.91 -1.86 17.55
C ILE A 33 1.39 -0.60 18.26
N THR A 34 0.29 -0.01 17.79
CA THR A 34 -0.33 1.16 18.43
C THR A 34 -0.76 0.85 19.86
N GLU A 35 -1.42 -0.28 20.10
CA GLU A 35 -1.81 -0.73 21.44
C GLU A 35 -0.62 -0.88 22.38
N LEU A 36 0.48 -1.53 21.92
CA LEU A 36 1.72 -1.65 22.68
C LEU A 36 2.33 -0.27 23.00
N LEU A 37 2.36 0.64 22.04
CA LEU A 37 2.94 1.96 22.25
C LEU A 37 2.13 2.76 23.26
N ILE A 38 0.80 2.67 23.23
CA ILE A 38 -0.09 3.31 24.21
C ILE A 38 0.12 2.71 25.60
N SER A 39 0.16 1.37 25.72
CA SER A 39 0.36 0.71 27.02
C SER A 39 1.74 0.98 27.63
N SER A 40 2.73 1.35 26.80
CA SER A 40 4.10 1.65 27.23
C SER A 40 4.32 3.10 27.67
N GLN A 41 3.33 4.01 27.53
CA GLN A 41 3.51 5.43 27.86
C GLN A 41 3.62 5.71 29.36
N SER A 42 3.01 4.87 30.20
CA SER A 42 2.95 5.03 31.66
C SER A 42 4.07 4.31 32.40
N GLU A 43 4.99 3.65 31.68
CA GLU A 43 6.02 2.78 32.26
C GLU A 43 7.42 3.41 32.14
N SER A 44 8.26 3.25 33.17
CA SER A 44 9.68 3.58 33.07
C SER A 44 10.35 2.60 32.11
N LEU A 45 10.68 3.06 30.90
CA LEU A 45 11.24 2.21 29.87
C LEU A 45 12.73 1.95 30.12
N SER A 46 13.10 0.68 30.22
CA SER A 46 14.51 0.29 30.27
C SER A 46 15.25 0.69 28.98
N VAL A 47 16.56 0.91 29.07
CA VAL A 47 17.42 1.21 27.90
C VAL A 47 17.27 0.15 26.80
N LYS A 48 17.12 -1.13 27.20
CA LYS A 48 16.92 -2.26 26.27
C LYS A 48 15.57 -2.18 25.55
N LYS A 49 14.49 -1.81 26.25
CA LYS A 49 13.15 -1.60 25.68
C LYS A 49 13.15 -0.42 24.70
N ILE A 50 13.80 0.69 25.06
CA ILE A 50 13.96 1.86 24.18
C ILE A 50 14.69 1.48 22.89
N GLN A 51 15.78 0.72 22.97
CA GLN A 51 16.52 0.29 21.79
C GLN A 51 15.66 -0.60 20.87
N THR A 52 14.89 -1.51 21.47
CA THR A 52 14.00 -2.41 20.73
C THR A 52 12.88 -1.64 20.03
N LEU A 53 12.31 -0.62 20.69
CA LEU A 53 11.32 0.29 20.09
C LEU A 53 11.90 1.14 18.95
N LYS A 54 13.17 1.55 19.02
CA LYS A 54 13.85 2.23 17.91
C LYS A 54 13.96 1.31 16.68
N CYS A 55 14.32 0.04 16.88
CA CYS A 55 14.34 -0.95 15.80
C CYS A 55 12.95 -1.19 15.20
N LEU A 56 11.91 -1.24 16.04
CA LEU A 56 10.52 -1.33 15.59
C LEU A 56 10.13 -0.11 14.75
N ARG A 57 10.47 1.11 15.18
CA ARG A 57 10.20 2.34 14.42
C ARG A 57 10.87 2.32 13.05
N SER A 58 12.13 1.90 12.97
CA SER A 58 12.84 1.77 11.68
C SER A 58 12.13 0.77 10.76
N SER A 59 11.66 -0.34 11.32
CA SER A 59 10.91 -1.36 10.58
C SER A 59 9.56 -0.83 10.07
N HIS A 60 8.90 0.00 10.87
CA HIS A 60 7.67 0.68 10.50
C HIS A 60 7.87 1.68 9.36
N GLN A 61 8.93 2.48 9.42
CA GLN A 61 9.29 3.40 8.33
C GLN A 61 9.53 2.65 7.01
N GLN A 62 10.28 1.54 7.04
CA GLN A 62 10.53 0.74 5.84
C GLN A 62 9.23 0.16 5.25
N ALA A 63 8.31 -0.31 6.09
CA ALA A 63 7.01 -0.79 5.65
C ALA A 63 6.17 0.35 5.05
N PHE A 64 6.19 1.54 5.65
CA PHE A 64 5.51 2.72 5.13
C PHE A 64 6.04 3.13 3.75
N ASP A 65 7.36 3.23 3.59
CA ASP A 65 7.99 3.59 2.32
C ASP A 65 7.61 2.59 1.22
N TYR A 66 7.56 1.29 1.55
CA TYR A 66 7.12 0.25 0.62
C TYR A 66 5.66 0.42 0.20
N CYS A 67 4.76 0.63 1.17
CA CYS A 67 3.35 0.88 0.88
C CYS A 67 3.16 2.12 0.00
N GLN A 68 3.93 3.19 0.24
CA GLN A 68 3.88 4.41 -0.57
C GLN A 68 4.29 4.14 -2.01
N GLN A 69 5.39 3.42 -2.23
CA GLN A 69 5.86 3.04 -3.57
C GLN A 69 4.81 2.20 -4.31
N GLN A 70 4.20 1.22 -3.64
CA GLN A 70 3.15 0.38 -4.23
C GLN A 70 1.89 1.19 -4.59
N SER A 71 1.51 2.15 -3.75
CA SER A 71 0.39 3.07 -4.03
C SER A 71 0.66 3.89 -5.30
N GLN A 72 1.85 4.48 -5.42
CA GLN A 72 2.24 5.25 -6.62
C GLN A 72 2.26 4.38 -7.88
N LEU A 73 2.73 3.13 -7.78
CA LEU A 73 2.70 2.19 -8.91
C LEU A 73 1.27 1.85 -9.32
N LEU A 74 0.37 1.66 -8.35
CA LEU A 74 -1.03 1.39 -8.60
C LEU A 74 -1.72 2.58 -9.28
N GLU A 75 -1.48 3.80 -8.78
CA GLU A 75 -2.03 5.03 -9.37
C GLU A 75 -1.59 5.22 -10.83
N LYS A 76 -0.31 4.95 -11.13
CA LYS A 76 0.20 4.95 -12.51
C LYS A 76 -0.51 3.92 -13.38
N LYS A 77 -0.71 2.69 -12.89
CA LYS A 77 -1.42 1.64 -13.63
C LYS A 77 -2.88 1.99 -13.90
N ILE A 78 -3.58 2.55 -12.90
CA ILE A 78 -4.98 2.99 -13.06
C ILE A 78 -5.06 4.11 -14.12
N SER A 79 -4.15 5.08 -14.08
CA SER A 79 -4.09 6.15 -15.08
C SER A 79 -3.86 5.61 -16.50
N LEU A 80 -2.93 4.66 -16.67
CA LEU A 80 -2.70 4.00 -17.96
C LEU A 80 -3.93 3.25 -18.46
N TYR A 81 -4.61 2.50 -17.58
CA TYR A 81 -5.80 1.75 -17.95
C TYR A 81 -6.94 2.69 -18.40
N ARG A 82 -7.17 3.79 -17.66
CA ARG A 82 -8.16 4.82 -18.03
C ARG A 82 -7.84 5.44 -19.39
N ASN A 83 -6.59 5.81 -19.63
CA ASN A 83 -6.17 6.37 -20.91
C ASN A 83 -6.36 5.37 -22.07
N ASN A 84 -6.06 4.09 -21.85
CA ASN A 84 -6.26 3.05 -22.85
C ASN A 84 -7.75 2.80 -23.14
N GLN A 85 -8.61 2.83 -22.11
CA GLN A 85 -10.07 2.77 -22.30
C GLN A 85 -10.59 3.96 -23.11
N ASN A 86 -10.10 5.17 -22.82
CA ASN A 86 -10.47 6.36 -23.59
C ASN A 86 -10.00 6.25 -25.06
N GLY A 87 -8.80 5.72 -25.30
CA GLY A 87 -8.29 5.48 -26.65
C GLY A 87 -9.12 4.46 -27.43
N LEU A 88 -9.44 3.33 -26.81
CA LEU A 88 -10.32 2.31 -27.40
C LEU A 88 -11.71 2.88 -27.71
N SER A 89 -12.27 3.70 -26.81
CA SER A 89 -13.54 4.39 -27.03
C SER A 89 -13.46 5.39 -28.20
N ALA A 90 -12.35 6.13 -28.33
CA ALA A 90 -12.14 7.04 -29.45
C ALA A 90 -12.06 6.29 -30.79
N TYR A 91 -11.36 5.15 -30.85
CA TYR A 91 -11.34 4.31 -32.05
C TYR A 91 -12.72 3.74 -32.37
N ALA A 92 -13.47 3.29 -31.38
CA ALA A 92 -14.85 2.80 -31.57
C ALA A 92 -15.76 3.91 -32.10
N ASN A 93 -15.70 5.11 -31.54
CA ASN A 93 -16.48 6.27 -32.00
C ASN A 93 -16.11 6.69 -33.43
N MET A 94 -14.82 6.71 -33.77
CA MET A 94 -14.37 7.00 -35.13
C MET A 94 -14.88 5.96 -36.14
N ALA A 95 -14.91 4.67 -35.76
CA ALA A 95 -15.46 3.63 -36.61
C ALA A 95 -16.98 3.80 -36.82
N VAL A 96 -17.73 4.18 -35.79
CA VAL A 96 -19.17 4.49 -35.89
C VAL A 96 -19.40 5.69 -36.82
N ILE A 97 -18.69 6.80 -36.59
CA ILE A 97 -18.79 8.00 -37.44
C ILE A 97 -18.44 7.68 -38.90
N ALA A 98 -17.39 6.89 -39.14
CA ALA A 98 -17.01 6.48 -40.50
C ALA A 98 -18.08 5.62 -41.19
N HIS A 99 -18.81 4.77 -40.44
CA HIS A 99 -19.93 4.01 -40.98
C HIS A 99 -21.16 4.88 -41.27
N GLU A 100 -21.43 5.89 -40.45
CA GLU A 100 -22.54 6.84 -40.63
C GLU A 100 -22.30 7.79 -41.81
N ASP A 101 -21.07 8.30 -41.98
CA ASP A 101 -20.68 9.17 -43.10
C ASP A 101 -20.81 8.48 -44.47
N ILE A 102 -20.41 7.20 -44.53
CA ILE A 102 -20.59 6.35 -45.74
C ILE A 102 -22.08 6.12 -46.04
N ALA A 103 -22.94 6.08 -45.03
CA ALA A 103 -24.39 5.91 -45.21
C ALA A 103 -25.11 7.19 -45.65
N GLU A 104 -24.60 8.37 -45.26
CA GLU A 104 -25.18 9.67 -45.66
C GLU A 104 -24.68 10.17 -47.02
N HIS A 105 -23.45 9.83 -47.44
CA HIS A 105 -22.84 10.31 -48.69
C HIS A 105 -22.65 9.21 -49.75
N GLY A 106 -23.19 8.01 -49.48
CA GLY A 106 -23.11 6.84 -50.35
C GLY A 106 -24.38 6.54 -51.16
N VAL A 107 -24.92 7.50 -51.90
CA VAL A 107 -25.52 7.40 -53.26
C VAL A 107 -25.49 8.79 -53.90
#